data_AF-A0A1M7E7V8-F1
#
_entry.id   AF-A0A1M7E7V8-F1
#
_cell.length_a   1.000
_cell.length_b   1.000
_cell.length_c   1.000
_cell.angle_alpha   90.00
_cell.angle_beta   90.00
_cell.angle_gamma   90.00
#
_symmetry.space_group_name_H-M   'P 1'
#
loop_
_entity.id
_entity.type
_entity.pdbx_description
1 polymer ?
#
loop_
_entity_poly.entity_id
_entity_poly.type
_entity_poly.pdbx_seq_one_letter_code
_entity_poly.pdbx_strand_id
1 'polypeptide(L)'
;MGRVWEALLAATVAATLAGMLLAARRGGPAGWWRSAGAVGIVACVAAGGVFVSPPHLPAHRDAVARRHADAPETDPLSRLPRWTGAPSAPVLHARFTGAPGAAGRLWPLLAYGTYRGGTGWQSSPALTALPAGSAGTGVDVVLAHAERLVPHPFGVRSARPAGTGYDPRTEAVRTPAAGTAYSLTLDVTPRTTAGAPLAVPPSTGCAGPELRRLVDRVHRQLPVAGQLAELAQVVAGAGSADATGPVEDGCDGVTAALREGHGTSDQYATAFALAARMLGASSRVVAGFAPRRQVAADGGLDILGGDAVAWPQIAYGGGLWVDYWPLPGRTAAGGHVPSPEPAAATPPDAGSPGGGSAWPGHAASLLFLAAGAALLLSAAAAGAVVLRARRAERLRDRARMWDELSPRQRILSLWARSLRDSGTPPSPSTTARDVGAATGLPPLRELAQLVDRTLYAPAAPQGTAEAEQAARLAAAVRAGAGADRRRGRRRLSSRRPPC
;
A
#
# COMPACT_ATOMS: atom_id res chain seq x y z
N MET A 1 -15.95 20.46 -12.74
CA MET A 1 -16.07 21.12 -11.42
C MET A 1 -14.72 21.45 -10.76
N GLY A 2 -13.71 20.56 -10.76
CA GLY A 2 -12.41 20.84 -10.09
C GLY A 2 -11.67 22.10 -10.54
N ARG A 3 -11.60 22.37 -11.86
CA ARG A 3 -10.88 23.56 -12.40
C ARG A 3 -11.49 24.91 -11.99
N VAL A 4 -12.80 24.97 -11.74
CA VAL A 4 -13.48 26.20 -11.30
C VAL A 4 -13.14 26.49 -9.83
N TRP A 5 -12.98 25.44 -9.03
CA TRP A 5 -12.60 25.56 -7.63
C TRP A 5 -11.14 26.00 -7.46
N GLU A 6 -10.23 25.49 -8.29
CA GLU A 6 -8.83 25.92 -8.31
C GLU A 6 -8.69 27.40 -8.74
N ALA A 7 -9.48 27.84 -9.71
CA ALA A 7 -9.49 29.24 -10.15
C ALA A 7 -10.02 30.20 -9.05
N LEU A 8 -11.07 29.79 -8.32
CA LEU A 8 -11.60 30.58 -7.20
C LEU A 8 -10.61 30.67 -6.04
N LEU A 9 -9.91 29.58 -5.71
CA LEU A 9 -8.87 29.60 -4.67
C LEU A 9 -7.69 30.50 -5.07
N ALA A 10 -7.22 30.40 -6.33
CA ALA A 10 -6.14 31.25 -6.83
C ALA A 10 -6.51 32.74 -6.79
N ALA A 11 -7.75 33.10 -7.19
CA ALA A 11 -8.23 34.47 -7.14
C ALA A 11 -8.31 35.02 -5.69
N THR A 12 -8.72 34.17 -4.74
CA THR A 12 -8.84 34.56 -3.32
C THR A 12 -7.47 34.83 -2.70
N VAL A 13 -6.47 33.98 -3.02
CA VAL A 13 -5.07 34.15 -2.57
C VAL A 13 -4.43 35.40 -3.20
N ALA A 14 -4.68 35.65 -4.48
CA ALA A 14 -4.18 36.83 -5.16
C ALA A 14 -4.76 38.13 -4.55
N ALA A 15 -6.06 38.16 -4.24
CA ALA A 15 -6.71 39.31 -3.61
C ALA A 15 -6.18 39.58 -2.19
N THR A 16 -5.88 38.54 -1.41
CA THR A 16 -5.30 38.69 -0.06
C THR A 16 -3.88 39.21 -0.11
N LEU A 17 -3.04 38.70 -1.02
CA LEU A 17 -1.67 39.18 -1.21
C LEU A 17 -1.63 40.64 -1.70
N ALA A 18 -2.52 41.00 -2.64
CA ALA A 18 -2.64 42.38 -3.11
C ALA A 18 -3.04 43.34 -1.98
N GLY A 19 -3.96 42.93 -1.10
CA GLY A 19 -4.36 43.69 0.09
C GLY A 19 -3.21 43.91 1.08
N MET A 20 -2.38 42.88 1.31
CA MET A 20 -1.20 42.99 2.18
C MET A 20 -0.14 43.94 1.60
N LEU A 21 0.12 43.87 0.29
CA LEU A 21 1.08 44.74 -0.39
C LEU A 21 0.63 46.21 -0.40
N LEU A 22 -0.66 46.47 -0.60
CA LEU A 22 -1.25 47.80 -0.52
C LEU A 22 -1.20 48.38 0.90
N ALA A 23 -1.39 47.54 1.93
CA ALA A 23 -1.27 47.95 3.33
C ALA A 23 0.20 48.26 3.71
N ALA A 24 1.16 47.47 3.21
CA ALA A 24 2.59 47.68 3.46
C ALA A 24 3.12 48.98 2.82
N ARG A 25 2.54 49.42 1.70
CA ARG A 25 2.94 50.67 1.02
C ARG A 25 2.48 51.95 1.71
N ARG A 26 1.43 51.91 2.52
CA ARG A 26 0.91 53.08 3.26
C ARG A 26 1.42 53.04 4.70
N GLY A 27 2.71 53.34 4.88
CA GLY A 27 3.42 53.27 6.16
C GLY A 27 2.92 54.26 7.22
N GLY A 28 1.80 53.95 7.87
CA GLY A 28 1.28 54.69 9.02
C GLY A 28 0.61 53.77 10.05
N PRO A 29 0.90 53.90 11.36
CA PRO A 29 0.40 53.02 12.41
C PRO A 29 -1.13 53.03 12.58
N ALA A 30 -1.83 54.02 11.99
CA ALA A 30 -3.30 54.10 11.99
C ALA A 30 -3.99 53.27 10.88
N GLY A 31 -3.24 52.72 9.90
CA GLY A 31 -3.79 51.96 8.78
C GLY A 31 -4.15 50.50 9.11
N TRP A 32 -3.50 49.92 10.10
CA TRP A 32 -3.58 48.47 10.38
C TRP A 32 -4.96 48.02 10.88
N TRP A 33 -5.65 48.86 11.68
CA TRP A 33 -6.98 48.54 12.21
C TRP A 33 -8.08 48.50 11.14
N ARG A 34 -7.94 49.26 10.05
CA ARG A 34 -8.91 49.24 8.93
C ARG A 34 -8.72 48.05 8.00
N SER A 35 -7.50 47.53 7.88
CA SER A 35 -7.17 46.33 7.09
C SER A 35 -7.66 45.03 7.74
N ALA A 36 -7.63 44.95 9.08
CA ALA A 36 -8.10 43.78 9.83
C ALA A 36 -9.62 43.55 9.65
N GLY A 37 -10.41 44.61 9.54
CA GLY A 37 -11.85 44.52 9.26
C GLY A 37 -12.17 43.97 7.87
N ALA A 38 -11.37 44.31 6.85
CA ALA A 38 -11.60 43.87 5.47
C ALA A 38 -11.26 42.38 5.26
N VAL A 39 -10.24 41.85 5.95
CA VAL A 39 -9.87 40.42 5.90
C VAL A 39 -10.92 39.55 6.61
N GLY A 40 -11.54 40.05 7.69
CA GLY A 40 -12.63 39.36 8.38
C GLY A 40 -13.87 39.16 7.50
N ILE A 41 -14.22 40.15 6.68
CA ILE A 41 -15.41 40.08 5.81
C ILE A 41 -15.22 39.09 4.67
N VAL A 42 -14.03 39.01 4.06
CA VAL A 42 -13.74 38.02 2.99
C VAL A 42 -13.74 36.58 3.53
N ALA A 43 -13.25 36.37 4.76
CA ALA A 43 -13.30 35.07 5.42
C ALA A 43 -14.74 34.63 5.76
N CYS A 44 -15.62 35.56 6.16
CA CYS A 44 -17.03 35.26 6.41
C CYS A 44 -17.82 34.93 5.15
N VAL A 45 -17.52 35.56 4.01
CA VAL A 45 -18.19 35.25 2.72
C VAL A 45 -17.74 33.89 2.18
N ALA A 46 -16.47 33.50 2.36
CA ALA A 46 -15.98 32.18 1.99
C ALA A 46 -16.57 31.04 2.87
N ALA A 47 -16.82 31.32 4.16
CA ALA A 47 -17.49 30.37 5.05
C ALA A 47 -19.01 30.27 4.81
N GLY A 48 -19.66 31.38 4.42
CA GLY A 48 -21.09 31.41 4.08
C GLY A 48 -21.43 30.75 2.74
N GLY A 49 -20.51 30.75 1.77
CA GLY A 49 -20.68 30.10 0.46
C GLY A 49 -20.76 28.57 0.49
N VAL A 50 -20.54 27.93 1.64
CA VAL A 50 -20.62 26.47 1.81
C VAL A 50 -22.07 25.96 1.95
N PHE A 51 -23.07 26.84 2.12
CA PHE A 51 -24.46 26.43 2.39
C PHE A 51 -25.46 26.55 1.24
N VAL A 52 -25.06 26.99 0.04
CA VAL A 52 -25.96 27.06 -1.12
C VAL A 52 -25.67 25.92 -2.09
N SER A 53 -26.28 24.76 -1.84
CA SER A 53 -26.38 23.68 -2.83
C SER A 53 -27.30 24.13 -3.97
N PRO A 54 -26.85 24.20 -5.23
CA PRO A 54 -27.76 24.48 -6.33
C PRO A 54 -28.70 23.28 -6.55
N PRO A 55 -29.96 23.52 -6.98
CA PRO A 55 -30.92 22.46 -7.22
C PRO A 55 -30.45 21.55 -8.37
N HIS A 56 -30.60 20.24 -8.16
CA HIS A 56 -30.26 19.20 -9.12
C HIS A 56 -31.04 19.34 -10.42
N LEU A 57 -30.34 19.65 -11.51
CA LEU A 57 -30.84 19.40 -12.87
C LEU A 57 -30.56 17.93 -13.23
N PRO A 58 -31.56 17.17 -13.72
CA PRO A 58 -31.37 15.77 -14.09
C PRO A 58 -30.48 15.69 -15.34
N ALA A 59 -29.33 15.05 -15.19
CA ALA A 59 -28.43 14.76 -16.32
C ALA A 59 -29.12 13.76 -17.26
N HIS A 60 -29.35 14.21 -18.49
CA HIS A 60 -29.66 13.36 -19.63
C HIS A 60 -28.62 12.23 -19.72
N ARG A 61 -29.10 10.99 -19.71
CA ARG A 61 -28.30 9.80 -19.98
C ARG A 61 -27.92 9.79 -21.46
N ASP A 62 -26.69 10.17 -21.76
CA ASP A 62 -26.03 9.66 -22.96
C ASP A 62 -25.50 8.26 -22.66
N ALA A 63 -26.09 7.30 -23.35
CA ALA A 63 -25.66 5.93 -23.46
C ALA A 63 -24.32 5.86 -24.19
N VAL A 64 -23.23 6.25 -23.53
CA VAL A 64 -21.89 5.87 -23.95
C VAL A 64 -21.66 4.45 -23.46
N ALA A 65 -21.73 3.52 -24.42
CA ALA A 65 -21.13 2.19 -24.43
C ALA A 65 -20.74 1.64 -23.05
N ARG A 66 -21.57 0.72 -22.51
CA ARG A 66 -21.09 -0.26 -21.53
C ARG A 66 -19.96 -1.06 -22.19
N ARG A 67 -18.72 -0.57 -22.07
CA ARG A 67 -17.54 -1.41 -22.19
C ARG A 67 -17.79 -2.59 -21.27
N HIS A 68 -17.63 -3.80 -21.80
CA HIS A 68 -17.64 -5.02 -20.99
C HIS A 68 -16.81 -4.73 -19.73
N ALA A 69 -17.45 -4.86 -18.57
CA ALA A 69 -16.72 -4.86 -17.32
C ALA A 69 -15.86 -6.11 -17.37
N ASP A 70 -14.64 -5.96 -17.89
CA ASP A 70 -13.62 -7.00 -17.89
C ASP A 70 -13.57 -7.57 -16.46
N ALA A 71 -13.50 -8.89 -16.35
CA ALA A 71 -13.32 -9.53 -15.05
C ALA A 71 -12.16 -8.82 -14.31
N PRO A 72 -12.32 -8.51 -13.01
CA PRO A 72 -11.32 -7.77 -12.28
C PRO A 72 -9.99 -8.54 -12.37
N GLU A 73 -8.98 -7.87 -12.89
CA GLU A 73 -7.64 -8.40 -12.98
C GLU A 73 -7.15 -8.75 -11.57
N THR A 74 -6.91 -10.03 -11.33
CA THR A 74 -6.56 -10.54 -10.00
C THR A 74 -5.16 -10.08 -9.61
N ASP A 75 -5.03 -9.54 -8.41
CA ASP A 75 -3.77 -9.07 -7.84
C ASP A 75 -2.66 -10.16 -7.87
N PRO A 76 -1.51 -9.91 -8.51
CA PRO A 76 -0.42 -10.89 -8.63
C PRO A 76 0.08 -11.46 -7.30
N LEU A 77 0.15 -10.65 -6.22
CA LEU A 77 0.53 -11.16 -4.89
C LEU A 77 -0.44 -12.26 -4.46
N SER A 78 -1.75 -12.02 -4.53
CA SER A 78 -2.79 -13.00 -4.18
C SER A 78 -2.74 -14.32 -4.97
N ARG A 79 -2.05 -14.35 -6.13
CA ARG A 79 -1.90 -15.54 -6.97
C ARG A 79 -0.69 -16.41 -6.61
N LEU A 80 0.25 -15.90 -5.82
CA LEU A 80 1.48 -16.63 -5.46
C LEU A 80 1.20 -18.06 -4.94
N PRO A 81 0.30 -18.28 -3.95
CA PRO A 81 0.06 -19.62 -3.39
C PRO A 81 -0.50 -20.60 -4.42
N ARG A 82 -1.28 -20.10 -5.38
CA ARG A 82 -1.82 -20.93 -6.47
C ARG A 82 -0.71 -21.41 -7.39
N TRP A 83 0.23 -20.55 -7.76
CA TRP A 83 1.35 -20.93 -8.61
C TRP A 83 2.32 -21.86 -7.88
N THR A 84 2.68 -21.54 -6.65
CA THR A 84 3.60 -22.34 -5.86
C THR A 84 3.01 -23.68 -5.40
N GLY A 85 1.68 -23.77 -5.25
CA GLY A 85 0.96 -25.01 -4.97
C GLY A 85 0.97 -26.00 -6.15
N ALA A 86 1.28 -25.54 -7.36
CA ALA A 86 1.46 -26.37 -8.54
C ALA A 86 2.84 -26.10 -9.17
N PRO A 87 3.94 -26.47 -8.50
CA PRO A 87 5.27 -25.94 -8.80
C PRO A 87 5.80 -26.35 -10.19
N SER A 88 5.33 -27.48 -10.72
CA SER A 88 5.70 -27.98 -12.05
C SER A 88 4.75 -27.51 -13.17
N ALA A 89 3.66 -26.80 -12.84
CA ALA A 89 2.73 -26.33 -13.85
C ALA A 89 3.39 -25.23 -14.70
N PRO A 90 3.28 -25.31 -16.04
CA PRO A 90 3.83 -24.27 -16.91
C PRO A 90 3.07 -22.95 -16.69
N VAL A 91 3.81 -21.86 -16.57
CA VAL A 91 3.25 -20.50 -16.52
C VAL A 91 3.45 -19.83 -17.87
N LEU A 92 4.68 -19.85 -18.38
CA LEU A 92 5.01 -19.36 -19.71
C LEU A 92 6.25 -20.03 -20.27
N HIS A 93 6.40 -19.93 -21.58
CA HIS A 93 7.60 -20.23 -22.33
C HIS A 93 8.08 -18.96 -23.03
N ALA A 94 9.36 -18.64 -22.90
CA ALA A 94 9.99 -17.50 -23.55
C ALA A 94 11.07 -17.97 -24.52
N ARG A 95 11.18 -17.30 -25.67
CA ARG A 95 12.21 -17.54 -26.68
C ARG A 95 12.93 -16.24 -26.99
N PHE A 96 14.22 -16.19 -26.67
CA PHE A 96 15.06 -15.04 -26.93
C PHE A 96 15.63 -15.08 -28.35
N THR A 97 15.56 -13.95 -29.05
CA THR A 97 16.23 -13.72 -30.33
C THR A 97 17.41 -12.78 -30.08
N GLY A 98 18.55 -13.37 -29.73
CA GLY A 98 19.78 -12.68 -29.35
C GLY A 98 20.35 -13.18 -28.02
N ALA A 99 21.48 -12.62 -27.59
CA ALA A 99 22.08 -12.97 -26.30
C ALA A 99 21.19 -12.45 -25.16
N PRO A 100 20.61 -13.33 -24.32
CA PRO A 100 19.69 -12.93 -23.26
C PRO A 100 20.40 -12.18 -22.11
N GLY A 101 21.71 -12.37 -21.94
CA GLY A 101 22.48 -11.77 -20.86
C GLY A 101 21.84 -12.06 -19.48
N ALA A 102 21.61 -11.02 -18.69
CA ALA A 102 20.92 -11.12 -17.40
C ALA A 102 19.37 -11.08 -17.50
N ALA A 103 18.81 -10.86 -18.70
CA ALA A 103 17.37 -10.61 -18.88
C ALA A 103 16.50 -11.81 -18.46
N GLY A 104 17.01 -13.03 -18.56
CA GLY A 104 16.25 -14.24 -18.19
C GLY A 104 16.05 -14.47 -16.69
N ARG A 105 16.66 -13.67 -15.80
CA ARG A 105 16.76 -14.00 -14.36
C ARG A 105 15.52 -13.63 -13.54
N LEU A 106 14.83 -12.56 -13.91
CA LEU A 106 13.71 -12.02 -13.16
C LEU A 106 12.65 -11.52 -14.13
N TRP A 107 11.41 -11.86 -13.81
CA TRP A 107 10.23 -11.59 -14.62
C TRP A 107 9.16 -10.94 -13.73
N PRO A 108 9.30 -9.65 -13.40
CA PRO A 108 8.27 -8.89 -12.71
C PRO A 108 6.93 -8.95 -13.44
N LEU A 109 5.86 -9.00 -12.65
CA LEU A 109 4.48 -8.74 -13.08
C LEU A 109 4.01 -7.38 -12.59
N LEU A 110 4.27 -7.11 -11.30
CA LEU A 110 3.81 -5.89 -10.65
C LEU A 110 4.67 -5.57 -9.43
N ALA A 111 5.09 -4.31 -9.34
CA ALA A 111 5.72 -3.71 -8.19
C ALA A 111 4.74 -2.81 -7.42
N TYR A 112 4.84 -2.85 -6.10
CA TYR A 112 3.93 -2.21 -5.15
C TYR A 112 4.68 -1.20 -4.30
N GLY A 113 4.52 0.08 -4.63
CA GLY A 113 5.21 1.16 -3.94
C GLY A 113 4.52 1.63 -2.65
N THR A 114 3.22 1.41 -2.50
CA THR A 114 2.45 1.96 -1.36
C THR A 114 2.03 0.84 -0.43
N TYR A 115 2.26 1.00 0.87
CA TYR A 115 1.81 0.04 1.88
C TYR A 115 0.76 0.67 2.79
N ARG A 116 -0.33 -0.04 3.06
CA ARG A 116 -1.35 0.37 4.03
C ARG A 116 -1.55 -0.76 5.03
N GLY A 117 -1.20 -0.54 6.30
CA GLY A 117 -1.17 -1.60 7.32
C GLY A 117 -2.44 -2.45 7.51
N GLY A 118 -3.62 -1.95 7.08
CA GLY A 118 -4.87 -2.73 7.12
C GLY A 118 -5.30 -3.38 5.81
N THR A 119 -4.66 -3.07 4.68
CA THR A 119 -5.04 -3.59 3.35
C THR A 119 -3.83 -4.06 2.53
N GLY A 120 -2.65 -4.17 3.16
CA GLY A 120 -1.43 -4.62 2.50
C GLY A 120 -0.87 -3.64 1.47
N TRP A 121 -0.18 -4.20 0.50
CA TRP A 121 0.45 -3.49 -0.61
C TRP A 121 -0.56 -2.96 -1.64
N GLN A 122 -0.25 -1.83 -2.24
CA GLN A 122 -1.05 -1.18 -3.27
C GLN A 122 -0.18 -0.77 -4.46
N SER A 123 -0.75 -0.94 -5.64
CA SER A 123 -0.19 -0.46 -6.90
C SER A 123 -1.25 0.27 -7.71
N SER A 124 -0.82 1.21 -8.54
CA SER A 124 -1.68 1.96 -9.45
C SER A 124 -0.88 2.30 -10.70
N PRO A 125 -0.77 1.35 -11.65
CA PRO A 125 0.03 1.55 -12.85
C PRO A 125 -0.48 2.71 -13.69
N ALA A 126 0.44 3.58 -14.10
CA ALA A 126 0.25 4.67 -15.04
C ALA A 126 0.93 4.30 -16.37
N LEU A 127 0.23 3.48 -17.16
CA LEU A 127 0.77 2.89 -18.38
C LEU A 127 1.07 3.95 -19.45
N THR A 128 2.27 3.88 -20.01
CA THR A 128 2.65 4.61 -21.22
C THR A 128 2.72 3.62 -22.39
N ALA A 129 2.13 3.98 -23.53
CA ALA A 129 2.14 3.12 -24.71
C ALA A 129 3.59 2.83 -25.16
N LEU A 130 3.89 1.55 -25.36
CA LEU A 130 5.16 1.13 -25.96
C LEU A 130 5.08 1.21 -27.49
N PRO A 131 6.17 1.56 -28.16
CA PRO A 131 6.26 1.46 -29.61
C PRO A 131 6.15 -0.01 -30.06
N ALA A 132 5.75 -0.24 -31.31
CA ALA A 132 5.59 -1.57 -31.89
C ALA A 132 6.90 -2.20 -32.41
N GLY A 133 8.03 -1.48 -32.31
CA GLY A 133 9.33 -1.98 -32.72
C GLY A 133 10.47 -1.05 -32.28
N SER A 134 11.60 -1.66 -31.94
CA SER A 134 12.87 -1.01 -31.64
C SER A 134 14.02 -1.97 -31.95
N ALA A 135 15.25 -1.46 -32.03
CA ALA A 135 16.43 -2.33 -31.95
C ALA A 135 16.58 -2.88 -30.52
N GLY A 136 17.21 -4.06 -30.38
CA GLY A 136 17.49 -4.70 -29.09
C GLY A 136 17.35 -6.22 -29.13
N THR A 137 17.47 -6.87 -27.98
CA THR A 137 17.24 -8.31 -27.85
C THR A 137 15.74 -8.58 -27.89
N GLY A 138 15.27 -9.41 -28.83
CA GLY A 138 13.86 -9.79 -28.89
C GLY A 138 13.55 -10.92 -27.92
N VAL A 139 12.32 -10.93 -27.40
CA VAL A 139 11.78 -12.07 -26.67
C VAL A 139 10.33 -12.31 -27.08
N ASP A 140 10.05 -13.51 -27.56
CA ASP A 140 8.70 -13.98 -27.83
C ASP A 140 8.23 -14.81 -26.64
N VAL A 141 7.02 -14.53 -26.17
CA VAL A 141 6.48 -15.18 -24.97
C VAL A 141 5.14 -15.81 -25.27
N VAL A 142 4.98 -17.05 -24.81
CA VAL A 142 3.73 -17.80 -24.83
C VAL A 142 3.32 -18.14 -23.41
N LEU A 143 2.17 -17.65 -22.97
CA LEU A 143 1.58 -17.90 -21.66
C LEU A 143 0.69 -19.16 -21.70
N ALA A 144 0.68 -19.90 -20.60
CA ALA A 144 -0.23 -21.04 -20.42
C ALA A 144 -1.71 -20.60 -20.34
N HIS A 145 -1.98 -19.36 -19.94
CA HIS A 145 -3.31 -18.79 -19.82
C HIS A 145 -3.35 -17.36 -20.38
N ALA A 146 -4.52 -16.95 -20.87
CA ALA A 146 -4.70 -15.60 -21.40
C ALA A 146 -4.67 -14.57 -20.26
N GLU A 147 -3.77 -13.60 -20.37
CA GLU A 147 -3.58 -12.55 -19.37
C GLU A 147 -3.48 -11.18 -20.03
N ARG A 148 -3.83 -10.13 -19.29
CA ARG A 148 -3.58 -8.73 -19.71
C ARG A 148 -2.31 -8.17 -19.11
N LEU A 149 -2.09 -8.44 -17.83
CA LEU A 149 -0.84 -8.12 -17.15
C LEU A 149 0.12 -9.27 -17.35
N VAL A 150 1.21 -8.99 -18.05
CA VAL A 150 2.10 -10.04 -18.56
C VAL A 150 3.47 -9.94 -17.89
N PRO A 151 4.10 -11.07 -17.53
CA PRO A 151 5.45 -11.06 -16.98
C PRO A 151 6.44 -10.52 -18.01
N HIS A 152 7.49 -9.84 -17.59
CA HIS A 152 8.47 -9.36 -18.55
C HIS A 152 9.87 -9.35 -17.96
N PRO A 153 10.92 -9.57 -18.77
CA PRO A 153 12.28 -9.32 -18.33
C PRO A 153 12.53 -7.80 -18.25
N PHE A 154 13.61 -7.40 -17.59
CA PHE A 154 13.96 -5.98 -17.50
C PHE A 154 14.31 -5.37 -18.86
N GLY A 155 14.18 -4.04 -18.95
CA GLY A 155 14.65 -3.27 -20.10
C GLY A 155 13.67 -3.19 -21.27
N VAL A 156 12.36 -3.35 -21.04
CA VAL A 156 11.35 -3.28 -22.10
C VAL A 156 11.41 -1.93 -22.84
N ARG A 157 11.62 -1.97 -24.16
CA ARG A 157 11.67 -0.81 -25.06
C ARG A 157 10.50 -0.74 -26.01
N SER A 158 10.04 -1.89 -26.49
CA SER A 158 8.95 -2.00 -27.45
C SER A 158 8.17 -3.29 -27.21
N ALA A 159 6.92 -3.34 -27.65
CA ALA A 159 6.06 -4.50 -27.45
C ALA A 159 5.04 -4.69 -28.58
N ARG A 160 4.65 -5.95 -28.79
CA ARG A 160 3.51 -6.36 -29.62
C ARG A 160 2.57 -7.24 -28.79
N PRO A 161 1.24 -7.08 -28.93
CA PRO A 161 0.54 -6.26 -29.92
C PRO A 161 0.61 -4.74 -29.66
N ALA A 162 0.30 -3.95 -30.69
CA ALA A 162 0.22 -2.49 -30.57
C ALA A 162 -0.79 -2.07 -29.49
N GLY A 163 -0.50 -0.98 -28.78
CA GLY A 163 -1.31 -0.54 -27.63
C GLY A 163 -0.94 -1.23 -26.32
N THR A 164 0.08 -2.09 -26.31
CA THR A 164 0.69 -2.58 -25.07
C THR A 164 1.34 -1.41 -24.33
N GLY A 165 1.04 -1.26 -23.05
CA GLY A 165 1.57 -0.21 -22.20
C GLY A 165 2.60 -0.72 -21.20
N TYR A 166 3.50 0.14 -20.77
CA TYR A 166 4.47 -0.11 -19.71
C TYR A 166 4.47 1.03 -18.70
N ASP A 167 4.53 0.67 -17.41
CA ASP A 167 4.82 1.61 -16.33
C ASP A 167 6.15 1.22 -15.65
N PRO A 168 7.23 2.01 -15.77
CA PRO A 168 8.50 1.73 -15.11
C PRO A 168 8.44 1.87 -13.58
N ARG A 169 7.47 2.60 -13.02
CA ARG A 169 7.30 2.79 -11.56
C ARG A 169 6.71 1.55 -10.89
N THR A 170 5.83 0.85 -11.59
CA THR A 170 5.20 -0.37 -11.09
C THR A 170 5.72 -1.62 -11.79
N GLU A 171 6.66 -1.49 -12.73
CA GLU A 171 7.16 -2.60 -13.56
C GLU A 171 6.02 -3.44 -14.14
N ALA A 172 4.98 -2.76 -14.62
CA ALA A 172 3.79 -3.41 -15.15
C ALA A 172 3.80 -3.27 -16.67
N VAL A 173 3.75 -4.41 -17.38
CA VAL A 173 3.45 -4.46 -18.80
C VAL A 173 2.02 -4.97 -18.98
N ARG A 174 1.20 -4.21 -19.70
CA ARG A 174 -0.20 -4.56 -19.93
C ARG A 174 -0.53 -4.54 -21.42
N THR A 175 -1.02 -5.66 -21.93
CA THR A 175 -1.53 -5.78 -23.29
C THR A 175 -2.94 -5.17 -23.41
N PRO A 176 -3.35 -4.71 -24.61
CA PRO A 176 -4.67 -4.10 -24.80
C PRO A 176 -5.82 -5.06 -24.49
N ALA A 177 -5.64 -6.36 -24.79
CA ALA A 177 -6.60 -7.43 -24.57
C ALA A 177 -5.91 -8.66 -23.96
N ALA A 178 -6.68 -9.49 -23.24
CA ALA A 178 -6.16 -10.73 -22.68
C ALA A 178 -5.71 -11.65 -23.83
N GLY A 179 -4.51 -12.19 -23.73
CA GLY A 179 -3.95 -13.06 -24.77
C GLY A 179 -2.90 -14.00 -24.21
N THR A 180 -2.56 -15.03 -24.99
CA THR A 180 -1.57 -16.04 -24.63
C THR A 180 -0.22 -15.80 -25.27
N ALA A 181 -0.06 -14.77 -26.11
CA ALA A 181 1.21 -14.50 -26.78
C ALA A 181 1.47 -13.00 -26.91
N TYR A 182 2.73 -12.63 -26.75
CA TYR A 182 3.24 -11.27 -26.97
C TYR A 182 4.74 -11.32 -27.26
N SER A 183 5.24 -10.26 -27.87
CA SER A 183 6.67 -10.10 -28.15
C SER A 183 7.16 -8.78 -27.56
N LEU A 184 8.36 -8.79 -27.00
CA LEU A 184 9.01 -7.61 -26.46
C LEU A 184 10.38 -7.40 -27.13
N THR A 185 10.83 -6.16 -27.19
CA THR A 185 12.24 -5.85 -27.42
C THR A 185 12.84 -5.23 -26.18
N LEU A 186 14.04 -5.70 -25.84
CA LEU A 186 14.73 -5.40 -24.59
C LEU A 186 16.02 -4.62 -24.84
N ASP A 187 16.31 -3.71 -23.93
CA ASP A 187 17.62 -3.16 -23.70
C ASP A 187 18.28 -3.90 -22.53
N VAL A 188 19.19 -4.81 -22.86
CA VAL A 188 19.86 -5.70 -21.91
C VAL A 188 21.09 -5.08 -21.26
N THR A 189 21.27 -3.76 -21.40
CA THR A 189 22.41 -3.06 -20.81
C THR A 189 22.40 -3.27 -19.28
N PRO A 190 23.50 -3.76 -18.68
CA PRO A 190 23.59 -3.96 -17.24
C PRO A 190 23.27 -2.68 -16.48
N ARG A 191 22.33 -2.74 -15.54
CA ARG A 191 22.10 -1.64 -14.60
C ARG A 191 23.22 -1.66 -13.56
N THR A 192 23.98 -0.58 -13.44
CA THR A 192 25.01 -0.45 -12.41
C THR A 192 24.36 -0.16 -11.07
N THR A 193 24.71 -0.90 -10.02
CA THR A 193 24.26 -0.64 -8.64
C THR A 193 25.04 0.48 -7.94
N ALA A 194 25.95 1.16 -8.66
CA ALA A 194 26.75 2.25 -8.14
C ALA A 194 25.86 3.42 -7.70
N GLY A 195 25.75 3.64 -6.40
CA GLY A 195 24.98 4.74 -5.83
C GLY A 195 24.56 4.50 -4.38
N ALA A 196 24.03 5.54 -3.74
CA ALA A 196 23.41 5.43 -2.43
C ALA A 196 21.89 5.14 -2.56
N PRO A 197 21.31 4.37 -1.62
CA PRO A 197 19.86 4.27 -1.48
C PRO A 197 19.21 5.65 -1.33
N LEU A 198 18.05 5.85 -1.96
CA LEU A 198 17.26 7.06 -1.79
C LEU A 198 16.67 7.11 -0.38
N ALA A 199 17.06 8.15 0.36
CA ALA A 199 16.53 8.43 1.68
C ALA A 199 15.10 8.98 1.60
N VAL A 200 14.21 8.43 2.41
CA VAL A 200 12.84 8.91 2.63
C VAL A 200 12.57 9.02 4.13
N PRO A 201 11.65 9.89 4.57
CA PRO A 201 11.23 9.93 5.96
C PRO A 201 10.79 8.53 6.43
N PRO A 202 11.26 8.06 7.59
CA PRO A 202 10.87 6.75 8.10
C PRO A 202 9.35 6.64 8.23
N SER A 203 8.78 5.56 7.69
CA SER A 203 7.33 5.31 7.75
C SER A 203 7.04 4.04 8.56
N THR A 204 6.05 4.11 9.44
CA THR A 204 5.72 3.05 10.42
C THR A 204 4.39 2.37 10.16
N GLY A 205 3.92 2.36 8.89
CA GLY A 205 2.63 1.78 8.51
C GLY A 205 2.42 0.34 9.04
N CYS A 206 3.52 -0.37 9.25
CA CYS A 206 3.67 -1.47 10.20
C CYS A 206 4.95 -1.28 11.01
N ALA A 207 4.86 -1.11 12.34
CA ALA A 207 6.03 -0.99 13.22
C ALA A 207 5.84 -1.80 14.51
N GLY A 208 5.39 -3.05 14.35
CA GLY A 208 5.30 -4.01 15.44
C GLY A 208 6.65 -4.24 16.14
N PRO A 209 6.65 -4.81 17.36
CA PRO A 209 7.89 -5.11 18.07
C PRO A 209 8.79 -6.09 17.30
N GLU A 210 8.22 -7.00 16.51
CA GLU A 210 8.97 -7.97 15.70
C GLU A 210 9.80 -7.28 14.61
N LEU A 211 9.21 -6.33 13.87
CA LEU A 211 9.92 -5.51 12.88
C LEU A 211 11.00 -4.64 13.52
N ARG A 212 10.72 -4.06 14.69
CA ARG A 212 11.73 -3.30 15.45
C ARG A 212 12.92 -4.18 15.84
N ARG A 213 12.67 -5.40 16.32
CA ARG A 213 13.74 -6.36 16.62
C ARG A 213 14.61 -6.71 15.42
N LEU A 214 14.09 -6.67 14.19
CA LEU A 214 14.92 -6.84 12.98
C LEU A 214 15.85 -5.64 12.81
N VAL A 215 15.30 -4.43 12.90
CA VAL A 215 16.04 -3.17 12.74
C VAL A 215 17.09 -2.99 13.85
N ASP A 216 16.78 -3.39 15.08
CA ASP A 216 17.69 -3.29 16.23
C ASP A 216 18.89 -4.24 16.14
N ARG A 217 18.81 -5.28 15.29
CA ARG A 217 19.93 -6.19 15.01
C ARG A 217 20.90 -5.67 13.94
N VAL A 218 20.57 -4.57 13.26
CA VAL A 218 21.40 -4.00 12.20
C VAL A 218 22.36 -2.96 12.79
N HIS A 219 23.62 -2.99 12.36
CA HIS A 219 24.64 -2.06 12.83
C HIS A 219 24.43 -0.64 12.28
N ARG A 220 23.90 0.25 13.13
CA ARG A 220 23.49 1.62 12.75
C ARG A 220 24.63 2.52 12.27
N GLN A 221 25.88 2.19 12.58
CA GLN A 221 27.04 2.99 12.13
C GLN A 221 27.44 2.69 10.68
N LEU A 222 26.92 1.61 10.08
CA LEU A 222 27.15 1.35 8.66
C LEU A 222 26.46 2.42 7.79
N PRO A 223 26.99 2.70 6.59
CA PRO A 223 26.22 3.37 5.56
C PRO A 223 24.90 2.64 5.29
N VAL A 224 23.86 3.34 4.83
CA VAL A 224 22.51 2.75 4.61
C VAL A 224 22.55 1.51 3.72
N ALA A 225 23.40 1.47 2.69
CA ALA A 225 23.57 0.28 1.85
C ALA A 225 24.08 -0.94 2.64
N GLY A 226 25.03 -0.73 3.56
CA GLY A 226 25.52 -1.77 4.47
C GLY A 226 24.44 -2.23 5.46
N GLN A 227 23.66 -1.28 6.01
CA GLN A 227 22.52 -1.59 6.87
C GLN A 227 21.47 -2.46 6.16
N LEU A 228 21.19 -2.18 4.88
CA LEU A 228 20.24 -2.96 4.08
C LEU A 228 20.77 -4.36 3.72
N ALA A 229 22.07 -4.49 3.44
CA ALA A 229 22.69 -5.78 3.20
C ALA A 229 22.64 -6.66 4.46
N GLU A 230 22.95 -6.09 5.63
CA GLU A 230 22.84 -6.76 6.92
C GLU A 230 21.38 -7.13 7.24
N LEU A 231 20.44 -6.21 7.02
CA LEU A 231 19.01 -6.48 7.18
C LEU A 231 18.56 -7.68 6.34
N ALA A 232 19.06 -7.82 5.10
CA ALA A 232 18.70 -8.94 4.24
C ALA A 232 19.15 -10.28 4.84
N GLN A 233 20.35 -10.33 5.40
CA GLN A 233 20.87 -11.50 6.11
C GLN A 233 20.07 -11.79 7.38
N VAL A 234 19.75 -10.74 8.16
CA VAL A 234 18.96 -10.85 9.39
C VAL A 234 17.57 -11.41 9.13
N VAL A 235 16.92 -11.00 8.03
CA VAL A 235 15.59 -11.51 7.65
C VAL A 235 15.70 -12.93 7.08
N ALA A 236 16.69 -13.22 6.24
CA ALA A 236 16.92 -14.55 5.69
C ALA A 236 17.24 -15.60 6.78
N GLY A 237 17.87 -15.18 7.88
CA GLY A 237 18.14 -16.02 9.05
C GLY A 237 16.99 -16.11 10.06
N ALA A 238 15.85 -15.45 9.83
CA ALA A 238 14.76 -15.36 10.81
C ALA A 238 13.84 -16.59 10.85
N GLY A 239 13.99 -17.57 9.96
CA GLY A 239 13.08 -18.71 9.90
C GLY A 239 13.22 -19.60 8.68
N SER A 240 12.13 -20.21 8.24
CA SER A 240 12.02 -20.95 6.98
C SER A 240 10.91 -20.42 6.09
N ALA A 241 11.09 -20.56 4.77
CA ALA A 241 10.10 -20.15 3.79
C ALA A 241 9.07 -21.27 3.53
N ASP A 242 7.79 -20.94 3.65
CA ASP A 242 6.65 -21.75 3.19
C ASP A 242 6.24 -21.27 1.79
N ALA A 243 6.33 -22.16 0.80
CA ALA A 243 5.96 -21.82 -0.56
C ALA A 243 4.44 -21.75 -0.76
N THR A 244 3.63 -22.51 -0.01
CA THR A 244 2.21 -22.73 -0.33
C THR A 244 1.24 -22.09 0.66
N GLY A 245 1.74 -21.44 1.71
CA GLY A 245 0.93 -20.70 2.67
C GLY A 245 0.06 -19.61 2.03
N PRO A 246 -1.03 -19.18 2.69
CA PRO A 246 -1.88 -18.10 2.20
C PRO A 246 -1.11 -16.77 2.13
N VAL A 247 -1.51 -15.89 1.21
CA VAL A 247 -0.98 -14.52 1.16
C VAL A 247 -1.51 -13.74 2.34
N GLU A 248 -0.60 -13.29 3.20
CA GLU A 248 -0.91 -12.47 4.36
C GLU A 248 0.17 -11.38 4.52
N ASP A 249 0.23 -10.47 3.56
CA ASP A 249 1.15 -9.32 3.53
C ASP A 249 0.74 -8.17 4.47
N GLY A 250 -0.40 -8.31 5.13
CA GLY A 250 -0.86 -7.43 6.19
C GLY A 250 0.04 -7.48 7.43
N CYS A 251 -0.07 -6.48 8.30
CA CYS A 251 0.75 -6.38 9.49
C CYS A 251 0.71 -7.62 10.38
N ASP A 252 -0.49 -8.18 10.58
CA ASP A 252 -0.67 -9.33 11.46
C ASP A 252 0.01 -10.58 10.90
N GLY A 253 -0.09 -10.82 9.59
CA GLY A 253 0.57 -11.95 8.92
C GLY A 253 2.08 -11.82 8.93
N VAL A 254 2.62 -10.63 8.63
CA VAL A 254 4.07 -10.36 8.71
C VAL A 254 4.59 -10.55 10.14
N THR A 255 3.88 -10.05 11.15
CA THR A 255 4.27 -10.24 12.56
C THR A 255 4.20 -11.72 12.97
N ALA A 256 3.16 -12.44 12.56
CA ALA A 256 3.02 -13.87 12.84
C ALA A 256 4.20 -14.65 12.23
N ALA A 257 4.51 -14.42 10.95
CA ALA A 257 5.60 -15.07 10.26
C ALA A 257 6.97 -14.86 10.95
N LEU A 258 7.26 -13.62 11.36
CA LEU A 258 8.50 -13.30 12.07
C LEU A 258 8.57 -13.91 13.47
N ARG A 259 7.43 -14.03 14.16
CA ARG A 259 7.36 -14.60 15.51
C ARG A 259 7.48 -16.12 15.49
N GLU A 260 6.84 -16.75 14.51
CA GLU A 260 6.78 -18.21 14.37
C GLU A 260 8.00 -18.76 13.64
N GLY A 261 8.76 -17.91 12.93
CA GLY A 261 9.93 -18.34 12.16
C GLY A 261 9.55 -19.13 10.92
N HIS A 262 8.32 -18.95 10.42
CA HIS A 262 7.77 -19.66 9.27
C HIS A 262 6.88 -18.70 8.49
N GLY A 263 7.15 -18.50 7.20
CA GLY A 263 6.34 -17.57 6.40
C GLY A 263 6.55 -17.66 4.91
N THR A 264 5.68 -17.01 4.15
CA THR A 264 5.70 -17.00 2.69
C THR A 264 6.67 -15.97 2.12
N SER A 265 6.95 -16.08 0.81
CA SER A 265 7.83 -15.12 0.12
C SER A 265 7.35 -13.67 0.24
N ASP A 266 6.04 -13.43 0.17
CA ASP A 266 5.45 -12.09 0.31
C ASP A 266 5.58 -11.56 1.75
N GLN A 267 5.44 -12.40 2.76
CA GLN A 267 5.63 -12.00 4.16
C GLN A 267 7.07 -11.57 4.43
N TYR A 268 8.07 -12.35 3.98
CA TYR A 268 9.49 -12.00 4.15
C TYR A 268 9.90 -10.78 3.32
N ALA A 269 9.43 -10.68 2.06
CA ALA A 269 9.67 -9.51 1.23
C ALA A 269 9.06 -8.24 1.87
N THR A 270 7.85 -8.36 2.41
CA THR A 270 7.17 -7.27 3.12
C THR A 270 7.89 -6.89 4.41
N ALA A 271 8.32 -7.87 5.21
CA ALA A 271 9.08 -7.65 6.43
C ALA A 271 10.35 -6.82 6.15
N PHE A 272 11.13 -7.24 5.15
CA PHE A 272 12.32 -6.52 4.72
C PHE A 272 11.98 -5.11 4.23
N ALA A 273 11.00 -4.96 3.32
CA ALA A 273 10.65 -3.67 2.76
C ALA A 273 10.20 -2.66 3.84
N LEU A 274 9.45 -3.11 4.85
CA LEU A 274 8.99 -2.27 5.95
C LEU A 274 10.13 -1.92 6.92
N ALA A 275 10.98 -2.89 7.27
CA ALA A 275 12.18 -2.62 8.08
C ALA A 275 13.16 -1.67 7.35
N ALA A 276 13.31 -1.80 6.03
CA ALA A 276 14.10 -0.88 5.21
C ALA A 276 13.54 0.56 5.27
N ARG A 277 12.21 0.74 5.27
CA ARG A 277 11.59 2.07 5.47
C ARG A 277 11.85 2.62 6.86
N MET A 278 11.94 1.78 7.89
CA MET A 278 12.33 2.20 9.24
C MET A 278 13.80 2.64 9.32
N LEU A 279 14.64 2.14 8.42
CA LEU A 279 16.02 2.60 8.20
C LEU A 279 16.11 3.86 7.33
N GLY A 280 14.97 4.37 6.83
CA GLY A 280 14.89 5.55 5.98
C GLY A 280 15.11 5.26 4.49
N ALA A 281 15.09 4.00 4.04
CA ALA A 281 15.23 3.66 2.63
C ALA A 281 13.87 3.60 1.89
N SER A 282 13.83 4.10 0.66
CA SER A 282 12.68 3.92 -0.23
C SER A 282 12.62 2.48 -0.72
N SER A 283 11.59 1.74 -0.32
CA SER A 283 11.40 0.34 -0.67
C SER A 283 10.08 0.07 -1.38
N ARG A 284 10.01 -1.02 -2.13
CA ARG A 284 8.78 -1.60 -2.70
C ARG A 284 8.86 -3.13 -2.67
N VAL A 285 7.73 -3.80 -2.85
CA VAL A 285 7.67 -5.26 -3.08
C VAL A 285 7.32 -5.50 -4.53
N VAL A 286 7.86 -6.56 -5.13
CA VAL A 286 7.56 -7.01 -6.48
C VAL A 286 7.02 -8.43 -6.40
N ALA A 287 5.95 -8.70 -7.16
CA ALA A 287 5.47 -10.05 -7.43
C ALA A 287 5.82 -10.40 -8.88
N GLY A 288 6.25 -11.64 -9.11
CA GLY A 288 6.62 -12.12 -10.43
C GLY A 288 7.25 -13.51 -10.36
N PHE A 289 8.18 -13.77 -11.28
CA PHE A 289 8.87 -15.05 -11.37
C PHE A 289 10.39 -14.86 -11.37
N ALA A 290 11.08 -15.72 -10.62
CA ALA A 290 12.54 -15.79 -10.56
C ALA A 290 12.98 -17.21 -10.95
N PRO A 291 13.03 -17.52 -12.26
CA PRO A 291 13.36 -18.86 -12.73
C PRO A 291 14.75 -19.28 -12.27
N ARG A 292 14.84 -20.51 -11.77
CA ARG A 292 16.14 -21.11 -11.40
C ARG A 292 16.87 -21.72 -12.58
N ARG A 293 16.13 -21.99 -13.66
CA ARG A 293 16.65 -22.52 -14.92
C ARG A 293 17.34 -21.41 -15.69
N GLN A 294 18.46 -21.75 -16.33
CA GLN A 294 19.14 -20.86 -17.26
C GLN A 294 18.42 -20.89 -18.61
N VAL A 295 18.60 -19.83 -19.39
CA VAL A 295 18.17 -19.82 -20.79
C VAL A 295 18.94 -20.91 -21.54
N ALA A 296 18.24 -21.78 -22.23
CA ALA A 296 18.81 -22.86 -23.02
C ALA A 296 19.62 -22.30 -24.21
N ALA A 297 20.47 -23.14 -24.79
CA ALA A 297 21.35 -22.75 -25.89
C ALA A 297 20.59 -22.29 -27.15
N ASP A 298 19.34 -22.76 -27.33
CA ASP A 298 18.44 -22.37 -28.40
C ASP A 298 17.65 -21.08 -28.10
N GLY A 299 17.92 -20.43 -26.96
CA GLY A 299 17.23 -19.23 -26.50
C GLY A 299 15.94 -19.50 -25.74
N GLY A 300 15.56 -20.77 -25.49
CA GLY A 300 14.36 -21.13 -24.76
C GLY A 300 14.49 -20.94 -23.24
N LEU A 301 13.43 -20.50 -22.59
CA LEU A 301 13.30 -20.45 -21.12
C LEU A 301 11.87 -20.78 -20.71
N ASP A 302 11.70 -21.90 -20.03
CA ASP A 302 10.45 -22.21 -19.35
C ASP A 302 10.37 -21.45 -18.02
N ILE A 303 9.17 -21.03 -17.65
CA ILE A 303 8.87 -20.52 -16.30
C ILE A 303 7.69 -21.33 -15.77
N LEU A 304 7.87 -21.88 -14.58
CA LEU A 304 6.94 -22.78 -13.92
C LEU A 304 6.34 -22.11 -12.68
N GLY A 305 5.28 -22.70 -12.14
CA GLY A 305 4.61 -22.21 -10.93
C GLY A 305 5.56 -22.07 -9.73
N GLY A 306 6.55 -22.96 -9.60
CA GLY A 306 7.54 -22.94 -8.53
C GLY A 306 8.57 -21.82 -8.64
N ASP A 307 8.60 -21.10 -9.77
CA ASP A 307 9.43 -19.91 -9.94
C ASP A 307 8.75 -18.65 -9.39
N ALA A 308 7.44 -18.71 -9.11
CA ALA A 308 6.68 -17.61 -8.54
C ALA A 308 7.24 -17.20 -7.17
N VAL A 309 7.43 -15.90 -6.99
CA VAL A 309 8.04 -15.35 -5.78
C VAL A 309 7.73 -13.87 -5.63
N ALA A 310 7.65 -13.40 -4.38
CA ALA A 310 7.75 -11.99 -4.06
C ALA A 310 9.16 -11.62 -3.57
N TRP A 311 9.65 -10.47 -3.98
CA TRP A 311 10.93 -9.94 -3.52
C TRP A 311 10.88 -8.43 -3.30
N PRO A 312 11.67 -7.88 -2.37
CA PRO A 312 11.76 -6.44 -2.18
C PRO A 312 12.76 -5.80 -3.13
N GLN A 313 12.51 -4.52 -3.42
CA GLN A 313 13.43 -3.65 -4.13
C GLN A 313 13.65 -2.36 -3.33
N ILE A 314 14.86 -1.84 -3.40
CA ILE A 314 15.24 -0.54 -2.82
C ILE A 314 15.57 0.45 -3.94
N ALA A 315 15.07 1.67 -3.83
CA ALA A 315 15.40 2.73 -4.78
C ALA A 315 16.78 3.30 -4.47
N TYR A 316 17.58 3.49 -5.50
CA TYR A 316 18.90 4.10 -5.48
C TYR A 316 18.90 5.39 -6.31
N GLY A 317 19.91 6.24 -6.09
CA GLY A 317 20.16 7.42 -6.93
C GLY A 317 20.14 7.08 -8.43
N GLY A 318 19.68 8.02 -9.26
CA GLY A 318 19.54 7.80 -10.70
C GLY A 318 18.29 7.01 -11.11
N GLY A 319 17.34 6.78 -10.19
CA GLY A 319 16.05 6.14 -10.49
C GLY A 319 16.13 4.62 -10.64
N LEU A 320 17.20 4.02 -10.12
CA LEU A 320 17.44 2.58 -10.18
C LEU A 320 16.75 1.88 -9.00
N TRP A 321 16.22 0.69 -9.25
CA TRP A 321 15.70 -0.19 -8.22
C TRP A 321 16.57 -1.43 -8.14
N VAL A 322 17.04 -1.73 -6.94
CA VAL A 322 17.94 -2.85 -6.66
C VAL A 322 17.16 -3.94 -5.94
N ASP A 323 17.19 -5.15 -6.49
CA ASP A 323 16.56 -6.33 -5.91
C ASP A 323 17.31 -6.83 -4.67
N TYR A 324 16.58 -7.19 -3.64
CA TYR A 324 17.10 -7.85 -2.45
C TYR A 324 16.45 -9.22 -2.27
N TRP A 325 17.15 -10.17 -1.68
CA TRP A 325 16.69 -11.55 -1.54
C TRP A 325 16.68 -12.04 -0.08
N PRO A 326 15.81 -11.49 0.77
CA PRO A 326 15.76 -11.82 2.21
C PRO A 326 15.00 -13.14 2.49
N LEU A 327 14.84 -14.01 1.50
CA LEU A 327 14.08 -15.26 1.64
C LEU A 327 14.94 -16.33 2.33
N PRO A 328 14.48 -16.92 3.44
CA PRO A 328 15.21 -18.03 4.06
C PRO A 328 15.40 -19.22 3.11
N GLY A 329 16.59 -19.81 3.14
CA GLY A 329 16.93 -21.00 2.35
C GLY A 329 16.99 -20.80 0.83
N ARG A 330 16.82 -19.56 0.32
CA ARG A 330 16.93 -19.23 -1.10
C ARG A 330 18.04 -18.21 -1.32
N THR A 331 19.06 -18.58 -2.08
CA THR A 331 20.09 -17.63 -2.52
C THR A 331 19.52 -16.72 -3.62
N ALA A 332 20.08 -15.50 -3.73
CA ALA A 332 19.66 -14.54 -4.75
C ALA A 332 19.68 -15.17 -6.15
N ALA A 333 18.62 -14.94 -6.94
CA ALA A 333 18.54 -15.38 -8.33
C ALA A 333 19.65 -14.69 -9.15
N GLY A 334 20.83 -15.31 -9.23
CA GLY A 334 21.99 -14.76 -9.93
C GLY A 334 23.15 -14.25 -9.07
N GLY A 335 23.22 -14.60 -7.78
CA GLY A 335 24.45 -14.54 -6.98
C GLY A 335 24.96 -13.16 -6.56
N HIS A 336 24.23 -12.08 -6.86
CA HIS A 336 24.63 -10.74 -6.44
C HIS A 336 23.79 -10.28 -5.24
N VAL A 337 24.28 -10.56 -4.03
CA VAL A 337 23.99 -9.67 -2.91
C VAL A 337 24.82 -8.41 -3.19
N PRO A 338 24.25 -7.19 -3.13
CA PRO A 338 25.07 -5.99 -3.23
C PRO A 338 26.15 -6.05 -2.15
N SER A 339 27.39 -6.33 -2.55
CA SER A 339 28.52 -6.19 -1.66
C SER A 339 28.70 -4.69 -1.45
N PRO A 340 28.77 -4.20 -0.20
CA PRO A 340 29.16 -2.83 0.04
C PRO A 340 30.62 -2.70 -0.40
N GLU A 341 30.84 -2.29 -1.65
CA GLU A 341 32.14 -1.83 -2.08
C GLU A 341 32.47 -0.60 -1.21
N PRO A 342 33.65 -0.55 -0.57
CA PRO A 342 33.99 0.57 0.30
C PRO A 342 33.98 1.85 -0.53
N ALA A 343 33.04 2.74 -0.22
CA ALA A 343 33.02 4.08 -0.78
C ALA A 343 34.39 4.71 -0.46
N ALA A 344 35.15 5.05 -1.51
CA ALA A 344 36.39 5.79 -1.38
C ALA A 344 36.13 7.04 -0.54
N ALA A 345 36.76 7.11 0.63
CA ALA A 345 36.66 8.25 1.53
C ALA A 345 37.07 9.51 0.78
N THR A 346 36.12 10.41 0.53
CA THR A 346 36.44 11.77 0.10
C THR A 346 36.98 12.50 1.34
N PRO A 347 38.18 13.10 1.28
CA PRO A 347 38.75 13.81 2.43
C PRO A 347 37.86 15.02 2.79
N PRO A 348 37.75 15.37 4.09
CA PRO A 348 37.00 16.54 4.51
C PRO A 348 37.77 17.80 4.12
N ASP A 349 37.18 18.60 3.23
CA ASP A 349 37.72 19.92 2.92
C ASP A 349 37.49 20.87 4.10
N ALA A 350 38.58 21.42 4.58
CA ALA A 350 38.63 22.36 5.68
C ALA A 350 38.49 23.80 5.14
N GLY A 351 37.62 24.57 5.79
CA GLY A 351 37.83 26.00 5.98
C GLY A 351 36.97 26.95 5.16
N SER A 352 36.06 27.65 5.85
CA SER A 352 36.03 29.13 5.82
C SER A 352 35.03 29.73 6.82
N PRO A 353 35.21 31.01 7.21
CA PRO A 353 35.23 31.43 8.61
C PRO A 353 33.93 32.06 9.11
N GLY A 354 33.86 32.17 10.43
CA GLY A 354 32.80 32.83 11.17
C GLY A 354 32.61 34.30 10.79
N GLY A 355 31.38 34.64 10.42
CA GLY A 355 30.85 35.99 10.42
C GLY A 355 29.81 36.10 11.52
N GLY A 356 30.18 36.76 12.62
CA GLY A 356 29.23 37.14 13.67
C GLY A 356 28.19 38.11 13.11
N SER A 357 26.91 37.81 13.35
CA SER A 357 25.84 38.80 13.23
C SER A 357 25.23 39.03 14.61
N ALA A 358 25.33 40.27 15.05
CA ALA A 358 24.76 40.79 16.27
C ALA A 358 23.23 40.83 16.15
N TRP A 359 22.55 40.23 17.13
CA TRP A 359 21.10 40.31 17.27
C TRP A 359 20.73 41.63 17.97
N PRO A 360 19.84 42.47 17.41
CA PRO A 360 19.28 43.58 18.13
C PRO A 360 18.07 43.15 18.96
N GLY A 361 18.10 43.50 20.24
CA GLY A 361 16.97 44.06 21.00
C GLY A 361 15.71 43.20 21.16
N HIS A 362 15.60 42.51 22.30
CA HIS A 362 14.35 41.96 22.82
C HIS A 362 13.42 43.10 23.28
N ALA A 363 12.53 43.59 22.41
CA ALA A 363 11.45 44.49 22.80
C ALA A 363 10.13 44.31 22.02
N ALA A 364 9.89 43.15 21.41
CA ALA A 364 8.64 42.89 20.67
C ALA A 364 8.00 41.52 20.98
N SER A 365 8.20 40.98 22.18
CA SER A 365 7.90 39.58 22.50
C SER A 365 6.48 39.28 23.02
N LEU A 366 5.54 40.23 23.05
CA LEU A 366 4.18 39.96 23.55
C LEU A 366 3.07 39.99 22.47
N LEU A 367 3.29 40.66 21.33
CA LEU A 367 2.29 40.70 20.25
C LEU A 367 2.37 39.48 19.29
N PHE A 368 3.54 38.86 19.13
CA PHE A 368 3.71 37.68 18.26
C PHE A 368 3.13 36.38 18.84
N LEU A 369 3.02 36.27 20.18
CA LEU A 369 2.46 35.08 20.84
C LEU A 369 0.94 34.96 20.65
N ALA A 370 0.21 36.08 20.66
CA ALA A 370 -1.24 36.08 20.47
C ALA A 370 -1.64 35.75 19.01
N ALA A 371 -0.91 36.31 18.04
CA ALA A 371 -1.14 36.01 16.62
C ALA A 371 -0.79 34.55 16.26
N GLY A 372 0.29 34.03 16.84
CA GLY A 372 0.69 32.62 16.66
C GLY A 372 -0.33 31.64 17.23
N ALA A 373 -0.88 31.92 18.42
CA ALA A 373 -1.90 31.07 19.04
C ALA A 373 -3.20 31.02 18.23
N ALA A 374 -3.65 32.16 17.69
CA ALA A 374 -4.85 32.21 16.84
C ALA A 374 -4.68 31.42 15.52
N LEU A 375 -3.48 31.47 14.92
CA LEU A 375 -3.18 30.71 13.70
C LEU A 375 -3.17 29.20 13.96
N LEU A 376 -2.59 28.76 15.09
CA LEU A 376 -2.56 27.35 15.49
C LEU A 376 -3.95 26.79 15.79
N LEU A 377 -4.80 27.56 16.48
CA LEU A 377 -6.19 27.15 16.75
C LEU A 377 -7.01 27.04 15.45
N SER A 378 -6.80 27.97 14.52
CA SER A 378 -7.45 27.95 13.20
C SER A 378 -7.02 26.73 12.37
N ALA A 379 -5.72 26.41 12.37
CA ALA A 379 -5.19 25.22 11.71
C ALA A 379 -5.72 23.92 12.32
N ALA A 380 -5.84 23.86 13.65
CA ALA A 380 -6.41 22.71 14.36
C ALA A 380 -7.90 22.51 14.03
N ALA A 381 -8.68 23.60 13.97
CA ALA A 381 -10.09 23.55 13.59
C ALA A 381 -10.26 23.08 12.13
N ALA A 382 -9.47 23.62 11.20
CA ALA A 382 -9.47 23.18 9.80
C ALA A 382 -9.09 21.70 9.68
N GLY A 383 -8.05 21.26 10.40
CA GLY A 383 -7.66 19.86 10.48
C GLY A 383 -8.77 18.95 10.99
N ALA A 384 -9.50 19.38 12.03
CA ALA A 384 -10.64 18.64 12.57
C ALA A 384 -11.81 18.53 11.57
N VAL A 385 -12.07 19.59 10.79
CA VAL A 385 -13.08 19.57 9.72
C VAL A 385 -12.67 18.61 8.60
N VAL A 386 -11.42 18.65 8.14
CA VAL A 386 -10.91 17.72 7.11
C VAL A 386 -10.95 16.27 7.59
N LEU A 387 -10.60 16.01 8.86
CA LEU A 387 -10.70 14.68 9.46
C LEU A 387 -12.15 14.20 9.56
N ARG A 388 -13.09 15.07 9.92
CA ARG A 388 -14.53 14.75 9.93
C ARG A 388 -15.05 14.46 8.53
N ALA A 389 -14.67 15.27 7.53
CA ALA A 389 -15.06 15.06 6.14
C ALA A 389 -14.54 13.73 5.60
N ARG A 390 -13.25 13.44 5.79
CA ARG A 390 -12.65 12.15 5.41
C ARG A 390 -13.26 10.96 6.15
N ARG A 391 -13.62 11.13 7.43
CA ARG A 391 -14.30 10.09 8.19
C ARG A 391 -15.72 9.85 7.66
N ALA A 392 -16.45 10.89 7.31
CA ALA A 392 -17.78 10.79 6.72
C ALA A 392 -17.72 10.11 5.33
N GLU A 393 -16.74 10.48 4.50
CA GLU A 393 -16.51 9.86 3.19
C GLU A 393 -16.16 8.38 3.33
N ARG A 394 -15.23 8.01 4.22
CA ARG A 394 -14.92 6.60 4.50
C ARG A 394 -16.12 5.80 5.02
N LEU A 395 -17.03 6.43 5.77
CA LEU A 395 -18.25 5.78 6.23
C LEU A 395 -19.24 5.57 5.06
N ARG A 396 -19.33 6.54 4.14
CA ARG A 396 -20.13 6.41 2.91
C ARG A 396 -19.58 5.34 1.97
N ASP A 397 -18.27 5.30 1.75
CA ASP A 397 -17.65 4.29 0.90
C ASP A 397 -17.82 2.88 1.47
N ARG A 398 -17.72 2.75 2.80
CA ARG A 398 -18.03 1.48 3.48
C ARG A 398 -19.51 1.10 3.36
N ALA A 399 -20.42 2.06 3.42
CA ALA A 399 -21.84 1.80 3.19
C ALA A 399 -22.10 1.34 1.75
N ARG A 400 -21.49 2.00 0.75
CA ARG A 400 -21.59 1.60 -0.67
C ARG A 400 -21.05 0.20 -0.92
N MET A 401 -19.85 -0.09 -0.42
CA MET A 401 -19.26 -1.42 -0.52
C MET A 401 -20.13 -2.47 0.19
N TRP A 402 -20.77 -2.11 1.31
CA TRP A 402 -21.72 -2.99 1.99
C TRP A 402 -22.96 -3.26 1.14
N ASP A 403 -23.45 -2.25 0.42
CA ASP A 403 -24.61 -2.36 -0.48
C ASP A 403 -24.31 -3.22 -1.73
N GLU A 404 -23.05 -3.28 -2.17
CA GLU A 404 -22.62 -4.14 -3.28
C GLU A 404 -22.51 -5.63 -2.90
N LEU A 405 -22.37 -5.96 -1.61
CA LEU A 405 -22.30 -7.37 -1.17
C LEU A 405 -23.65 -8.07 -1.31
N SER A 406 -23.62 -9.30 -1.81
CA SER A 406 -24.80 -10.19 -1.78
C SER A 406 -25.27 -10.43 -0.33
N PRO A 407 -26.57 -10.68 -0.09
CA PRO A 407 -27.09 -10.98 1.25
C PRO A 407 -26.29 -12.07 1.97
N ARG A 408 -25.89 -13.13 1.24
CA ARG A 408 -25.01 -14.20 1.72
C ARG A 408 -23.68 -13.69 2.27
N GLN A 409 -22.97 -12.87 1.48
CA GLN A 409 -21.69 -12.31 1.90
C GLN A 409 -21.83 -11.40 3.12
N ARG A 410 -22.92 -10.62 3.21
CA ARG A 410 -23.21 -9.79 4.38
C ARG A 410 -23.36 -10.64 5.64
N ILE A 411 -24.16 -11.71 5.59
CA ILE A 411 -24.37 -12.63 6.73
C ILE A 411 -23.04 -13.24 7.19
N LEU A 412 -22.20 -13.74 6.26
CA LEU A 412 -20.90 -14.33 6.59
C LEU A 412 -19.92 -13.30 7.18
N SER A 413 -19.91 -12.07 6.66
CA SER A 413 -19.07 -11.00 7.18
C SER A 413 -19.48 -10.56 8.59
N LEU A 414 -20.80 -10.54 8.87
CA LEU A 414 -21.35 -10.26 10.20
C LEU A 414 -20.98 -11.34 11.19
N TRP A 415 -21.07 -12.62 10.78
CA TRP A 415 -20.62 -13.75 11.59
C TRP A 415 -19.15 -13.64 11.98
N ALA A 416 -18.25 -13.48 11.02
CA ALA A 416 -16.81 -13.35 11.28
C ALA A 416 -16.50 -12.17 12.21
N ARG A 417 -17.26 -11.07 12.10
CA ARG A 417 -17.13 -9.91 12.99
C ARG A 417 -17.64 -10.20 14.40
N SER A 418 -18.77 -10.89 14.53
CA SER A 418 -19.35 -11.26 15.83
C SER A 418 -18.46 -12.22 16.60
N LEU A 419 -17.73 -13.13 15.94
CA LEU A 419 -16.72 -13.99 16.58
C LEU A 419 -15.56 -13.20 17.19
N ARG A 420 -15.06 -12.18 16.47
CA ARG A 420 -14.04 -11.26 17.01
C ARG A 420 -14.58 -10.42 18.16
N ASP A 421 -15.82 -9.95 18.06
CA ASP A 421 -16.46 -9.15 19.11
C ASP A 421 -16.70 -10.01 20.39
N SER A 422 -17.03 -11.30 20.26
CA SER A 422 -17.21 -12.25 21.38
C SER A 422 -15.89 -12.75 21.98
N GLY A 423 -14.76 -12.58 21.28
CA GLY A 423 -13.46 -13.07 21.71
C GLY A 423 -13.30 -14.60 21.57
N THR A 424 -14.09 -15.23 20.72
CA THR A 424 -14.07 -16.69 20.50
C THR A 424 -13.38 -16.97 19.16
N PRO A 425 -12.10 -17.40 19.15
CA PRO A 425 -11.44 -17.76 17.90
C PRO A 425 -12.07 -19.05 17.35
N PRO A 426 -12.45 -19.10 16.06
CA PRO A 426 -12.94 -20.34 15.45
C PRO A 426 -11.77 -21.33 15.31
N SER A 427 -11.99 -22.58 15.72
CA SER A 427 -11.11 -23.68 15.31
C SER A 427 -11.52 -24.17 13.91
N PRO A 428 -10.57 -24.59 13.04
CA PRO A 428 -10.87 -25.01 11.66
C PRO A 428 -11.91 -26.13 11.54
N SER A 429 -12.09 -26.94 12.57
CA SER A 429 -13.05 -28.06 12.60
C SER A 429 -14.41 -27.71 13.19
N THR A 430 -14.59 -26.49 13.72
CA THR A 430 -15.79 -26.12 14.48
C THR A 430 -16.85 -25.52 13.57
N THR A 431 -18.05 -26.13 13.55
CA THR A 431 -19.17 -25.58 12.78
C THR A 431 -19.70 -24.29 13.40
N ALA A 432 -20.41 -23.46 12.64
CA ALA A 432 -20.99 -22.24 13.19
C ALA A 432 -21.91 -22.56 14.39
N ARG A 433 -22.66 -23.66 14.29
CA ARG A 433 -23.51 -24.20 15.35
C ARG A 433 -22.75 -24.53 16.63
N ASP A 434 -21.60 -25.20 16.51
CA ASP A 434 -20.78 -25.56 17.67
C ASP A 434 -20.26 -24.31 18.39
N VAL A 435 -19.84 -23.28 17.63
CA VAL A 435 -19.43 -21.99 18.22
C VAL A 435 -20.61 -21.32 18.92
N GLY A 436 -21.79 -21.30 18.29
CA GLY A 436 -23.00 -20.75 18.88
C GLY A 436 -23.43 -21.46 20.17
N ALA A 437 -23.19 -22.77 20.27
CA ALA A 437 -23.46 -23.55 21.47
C ALA A 437 -22.44 -23.24 22.58
N ALA A 438 -21.14 -23.24 22.24
CA ALA A 438 -20.04 -23.10 23.20
C ALA A 438 -19.98 -21.72 23.87
N THR A 439 -20.36 -20.65 23.18
CA THR A 439 -20.29 -19.28 23.73
C THR A 439 -21.38 -18.95 24.75
N GLY A 440 -22.49 -19.70 24.76
CA GLY A 440 -23.64 -19.40 25.62
C GLY A 440 -24.38 -18.09 25.31
N LEU A 441 -23.96 -17.32 24.29
CA LEU A 441 -24.56 -16.04 23.91
C LEU A 441 -25.77 -16.27 22.98
N PRO A 442 -27.02 -16.01 23.41
CA PRO A 442 -28.19 -16.29 22.59
C PRO A 442 -28.16 -15.63 21.20
N PRO A 443 -27.77 -14.35 21.05
CA PRO A 443 -27.70 -13.72 19.73
C PRO A 443 -26.65 -14.37 18.80
N LEU A 444 -25.56 -14.89 19.36
CA LEU A 444 -24.51 -15.56 18.57
C LEU A 444 -24.97 -16.95 18.13
N ARG A 445 -25.72 -17.65 18.98
CA ARG A 445 -26.36 -18.94 18.63
C ARG A 445 -27.39 -18.79 17.51
N GLU A 446 -28.23 -17.76 17.56
CA GLU A 446 -29.19 -17.48 16.50
C GLU A 446 -28.49 -17.08 15.19
N LEU A 447 -27.41 -16.30 15.27
CA LEU A 447 -26.63 -15.92 14.10
C LEU A 447 -25.94 -17.15 13.48
N ALA A 448 -25.43 -18.07 14.29
CA ALA A 448 -24.87 -19.34 13.83
C ALA A 448 -25.88 -20.18 13.05
N GLN A 449 -27.12 -20.32 13.55
CA GLN A 449 -28.20 -21.02 12.83
C GLN A 449 -28.53 -20.36 11.50
N LEU A 450 -28.47 -19.02 11.43
CA LEU A 450 -28.69 -18.29 10.19
C LEU A 450 -27.56 -18.53 9.19
N VAL A 451 -26.29 -18.59 9.65
CA VAL A 451 -25.12 -18.93 8.83
C VAL A 451 -25.22 -20.36 8.29
N ASP A 452 -25.54 -21.34 9.13
CA ASP A 452 -25.75 -22.74 8.73
C ASP A 452 -26.80 -22.84 7.61
N ARG A 453 -27.98 -22.21 7.79
CA ARG A 453 -29.02 -22.17 6.76
C ARG A 453 -28.53 -21.50 5.48
N THR A 454 -27.76 -20.41 5.61
CA THR A 454 -27.21 -19.69 4.46
C THR A 454 -26.19 -20.51 3.66
N LEU A 455 -25.42 -21.38 4.33
CA LEU A 455 -24.40 -22.20 3.71
C LEU A 455 -24.94 -23.51 3.13
N TYR A 456 -25.91 -24.14 3.81
CA TYR A 456 -26.30 -25.53 3.55
C TYR A 456 -27.75 -25.72 3.09
N ALA A 457 -28.63 -24.70 3.12
CA ALA A 457 -30.00 -24.85 2.61
C ALA A 457 -30.04 -24.65 1.08
N PRO A 458 -30.41 -25.68 0.29
CA PRO A 458 -30.23 -25.66 -1.17
C PRO A 458 -31.24 -24.80 -1.96
N ALA A 459 -32.26 -24.18 -1.32
CA ALA A 459 -33.33 -23.50 -2.06
C ALA A 459 -34.06 -22.35 -1.33
N ALA A 460 -33.56 -21.86 -0.19
CA ALA A 460 -34.22 -20.72 0.46
C ALA A 460 -33.90 -19.42 -0.32
N PRO A 461 -34.89 -18.60 -0.71
CA PRO A 461 -34.62 -17.29 -1.27
C PRO A 461 -33.90 -16.46 -0.20
N GLN A 462 -32.59 -16.32 -0.33
CA GLN A 462 -31.77 -15.53 0.58
C GLN A 462 -32.03 -14.05 0.28
N GLY A 463 -32.83 -13.42 1.14
CA GLY A 463 -33.31 -12.06 0.95
C GLY A 463 -32.56 -11.03 1.79
N THR A 464 -32.95 -9.77 1.59
CA THR A 464 -32.53 -8.65 2.43
C THR A 464 -32.96 -8.81 3.89
N ALA A 465 -34.07 -9.50 4.15
CA ALA A 465 -34.61 -9.75 5.48
C ALA A 465 -33.68 -10.59 6.37
N GLU A 466 -33.06 -11.66 5.85
CA GLU A 466 -32.09 -12.45 6.58
C GLU A 466 -30.81 -11.64 6.87
N ALA A 467 -30.34 -10.85 5.91
CA ALA A 467 -29.18 -9.99 6.12
C ALA A 467 -29.45 -8.92 7.20
N GLU A 468 -30.66 -8.36 7.26
CA GLU A 468 -31.09 -7.45 8.32
C GLU A 468 -31.21 -8.16 9.68
N GLN A 469 -31.75 -9.37 9.72
CA GLN A 469 -31.79 -10.19 10.93
C GLN A 469 -30.37 -10.47 11.44
N ALA A 470 -29.45 -10.86 10.56
CA ALA A 470 -28.05 -11.05 10.90
C ALA A 470 -27.43 -9.76 11.48
N ALA A 471 -27.75 -8.60 10.89
CA ALA A 471 -27.23 -7.32 11.36
C ALA A 471 -27.73 -6.97 12.77
N ARG A 472 -29.01 -7.24 13.07
CA ARG A 472 -29.58 -7.08 14.42
C ARG A 472 -28.90 -8.00 15.43
N LEU A 473 -28.73 -9.27 15.09
CA LEU A 473 -28.06 -10.25 15.96
C LEU A 473 -26.61 -9.88 16.24
N ALA A 474 -25.86 -9.48 15.20
CA ALA A 474 -24.47 -9.05 15.34
C ALA A 474 -24.34 -7.78 16.20
N ALA A 475 -25.28 -6.84 16.09
CA ALA A 475 -25.33 -5.66 16.95
C ALA A 475 -25.58 -6.03 18.43
N ALA A 476 -26.45 -7.01 18.70
CA ALA A 476 -26.70 -7.52 20.05
C ALA A 476 -25.47 -8.21 20.66
N VAL A 477 -24.73 -9.01 19.89
CA VAL A 477 -23.44 -9.60 20.33
C VAL A 477 -22.45 -8.51 20.76
N ARG A 478 -22.29 -7.46 19.93
CA ARG A 478 -21.38 -6.35 20.24
C ARG A 478 -21.79 -5.58 21.49
N ALA A 479 -23.08 -5.33 21.67
CA ALA A 479 -23.61 -4.66 22.86
C ALA A 479 -23.31 -5.47 24.14
N GLY A 480 -23.50 -6.80 24.09
CA GLY A 480 -23.17 -7.71 25.18
C GLY A 480 -21.68 -7.70 25.53
N ALA A 481 -20.81 -7.86 24.52
CA ALA A 481 -19.36 -7.87 24.73
C ALA A 481 -18.82 -6.54 25.30
N GLY A 482 -19.41 -5.41 24.90
CA GLY A 482 -19.08 -4.09 25.45
C GLY A 482 -19.46 -3.94 26.92
N ALA A 483 -20.58 -4.52 27.35
CA ALA A 483 -21.03 -4.48 28.74
C ALA A 483 -20.10 -5.29 29.66
N ASP A 484 -19.68 -6.48 29.23
CA ASP A 484 -18.77 -7.34 30.00
C ASP A 484 -17.38 -6.73 30.17
N ARG A 485 -16.82 -6.14 29.11
CA ARG A 485 -15.54 -5.41 29.20
C ARG A 485 -15.60 -4.27 30.21
N ARG A 486 -16.72 -3.53 30.28
CA ARG A 486 -16.91 -2.45 31.27
C ARG A 486 -17.03 -3.00 32.69
N ARG A 487 -17.74 -4.12 32.91
CA ARG A 487 -17.83 -4.79 34.21
C ARG A 487 -16.48 -5.31 34.69
N GLY A 488 -15.70 -5.95 33.82
CA GLY A 488 -14.34 -6.43 34.12
C GLY A 488 -13.41 -5.29 34.54
N ARG A 489 -13.45 -4.16 33.82
CA ARG A 489 -12.63 -2.97 34.14
C ARG A 489 -13.00 -2.36 35.50
N ARG A 490 -14.29 -2.32 35.86
CA ARG A 490 -14.74 -1.86 37.19
C ARG A 490 -14.29 -2.79 38.33
N ARG A 491 -14.32 -4.11 38.13
CA ARG A 491 -13.82 -5.08 39.13
C ARG A 491 -12.30 -5.00 39.34
N LEU A 492 -11.55 -4.69 38.29
CA LEU A 492 -10.11 -4.48 38.39
C LEU A 492 -9.76 -3.15 39.08
N SER A 493 -10.56 -2.08 38.88
CA SER A 493 -10.34 -0.82 39.59
C SER A 493 -10.68 -0.90 41.08
N SER A 494 -11.63 -1.76 41.49
CA SER A 494 -12.00 -1.93 42.90
C SER A 494 -11.09 -2.90 43.68
N ARG A 495 -10.11 -3.52 43.02
CA ARG A 495 -9.14 -4.45 43.65
C ARG A 495 -7.73 -3.88 43.81
N ARG A 496 -7.51 -2.59 43.53
CA ARG A 496 -6.26 -1.93 43.93
C ARG A 496 -6.31 -1.71 45.45
N PRO A 497 -5.39 -2.30 46.24
CA PRO A 497 -5.32 -1.99 47.66
C PRO A 497 -5.00 -0.50 47.84
N PRO A 498 -5.52 0.16 48.89
CA PRO A 498 -5.05 1.49 49.26
C PRO A 498 -3.55 1.42 49.57
N CYS A 499 -2.79 2.38 49.01
CA CYS A 499 -1.35 2.51 49.22
C CYS A 499 -1.04 2.94 50.66
#